data_AF-A0A497NJM6-F1
#
_entry.id   AF-A0A497NJM6-F1
#
_cell.length_a   1.000
_cell.length_b   1.000
_cell.length_c   1.000
_cell.angle_alpha   90.00
_cell.angle_beta   90.00
_cell.angle_gamma   90.00
#
_symmetry.space_group_name_H-M   'P 1'
#
loop_
_entity.id
_entity.type
_entity.pdbx_description
1 polymer ?
#
loop_
_entity_poly.entity_id
_entity_poly.type
_entity_poly.pdbx_seq_one_letter_code
_entity_poly.pdbx_strand_id
1 'polypeptide(L)'
;MAFDDVVTIIVEETGMSEDAAKSEDNWYTQILEYPLFHLLGKLKTLKIKEVKQQIDGKFDELFFHDTKTVNGYFSISLLRNVFE
;
A
#
# COMPACT_ATOMS: atom_id res chain seq x y z
N MET A 1 3.43 -22.63 -0.04
CA MET A 1 2.65 -22.57 -1.29
C MET A 1 3.59 -22.97 -2.41
N ALA A 2 3.17 -23.81 -3.35
CA ALA A 2 4.01 -24.14 -4.50
C ALA A 2 3.98 -22.99 -5.52
N PHE A 3 5.01 -22.87 -6.36
CA PHE A 3 5.11 -21.86 -7.41
C PHE A 3 3.86 -21.83 -8.30
N ASP A 4 3.44 -23.00 -8.77
CA ASP A 4 2.25 -23.14 -9.64
C ASP A 4 0.96 -22.69 -8.93
N ASP A 5 0.82 -22.97 -7.64
CA ASP A 5 -0.34 -22.52 -6.86
C ASP A 5 -0.40 -20.97 -6.80
N VAL A 6 0.75 -20.31 -6.62
CA VAL A 6 0.83 -18.84 -6.58
C VAL A 6 0.48 -18.26 -7.95
N VAL A 7 1.03 -18.81 -9.02
CA VAL A 7 0.77 -18.36 -10.40
C VAL A 7 -0.71 -18.48 -10.72
N THR A 8 -1.36 -19.60 -10.37
CA THR A 8 -2.81 -19.77 -10.55
C THR A 8 -3.59 -18.70 -9.81
N ILE A 9 -3.28 -18.47 -8.53
CA ILE A 9 -3.96 -17.44 -7.72
C ILE A 9 -3.80 -16.05 -8.35
N ILE A 10 -2.59 -15.68 -8.81
CA ILE A 10 -2.36 -14.37 -9.42
C ILE A 10 -3.20 -14.21 -10.69
N VAL A 11 -3.23 -15.22 -11.57
CA VAL A 11 -4.02 -15.17 -12.81
C VAL A 11 -5.51 -15.04 -12.50
N GLU A 12 -6.04 -15.86 -11.59
CA GLU A 12 -7.46 -15.89 -11.26
C GLU A 12 -7.93 -14.59 -10.58
N GLU A 13 -7.15 -14.05 -9.65
CA GLU A 13 -7.55 -12.90 -8.83
C GLU A 13 -7.29 -11.55 -9.52
N THR A 14 -6.35 -11.49 -10.47
CA THR A 14 -5.92 -10.21 -11.08
C THR A 14 -6.19 -10.12 -12.58
N GLY A 15 -6.45 -11.24 -13.25
CA GLY A 15 -6.57 -11.30 -14.72
C GLY A 15 -5.25 -11.08 -15.46
N MET A 16 -4.11 -11.18 -14.76
CA MET A 16 -2.78 -11.14 -15.38
C MET A 16 -2.57 -12.31 -16.35
N SER A 17 -1.72 -12.11 -17.35
CA SER A 17 -1.25 -13.22 -18.16
C SER A 17 -0.38 -14.17 -17.32
N GLU A 18 -0.34 -15.43 -17.71
CA GLU A 18 0.46 -16.45 -17.04
C GLU A 18 1.95 -16.07 -16.98
N ASP A 19 2.50 -15.50 -18.06
CA ASP A 19 3.90 -15.05 -18.11
C ASP A 19 4.17 -13.90 -17.13
N ALA A 20 3.23 -12.97 -16.99
CA ALA A 20 3.33 -11.88 -16.01
C ALA A 20 3.26 -12.43 -14.58
N ALA A 21 2.33 -13.34 -14.30
CA ALA A 21 2.19 -13.97 -12.99
C ALA A 21 3.45 -14.76 -12.59
N LYS A 22 4.07 -15.50 -13.52
CA LYS A 22 5.34 -16.18 -13.31
C LYS A 22 6.49 -15.20 -13.02
N SER A 23 6.52 -14.07 -13.71
CA SER A 23 7.53 -13.04 -13.47
C SER A 23 7.38 -12.40 -12.08
N GLU A 24 6.15 -12.13 -11.67
CA GLU A 24 5.83 -11.59 -10.34
C GLU A 24 6.24 -12.56 -9.23
N ASP A 25 5.88 -13.85 -9.32
CA ASP A 25 6.25 -14.83 -8.29
C ASP A 25 7.78 -15.03 -8.19
N ASN A 26 8.47 -15.04 -9.34
CA ASN A 26 9.94 -15.02 -9.35
C ASN A 26 10.54 -13.78 -8.69
N TRP A 27 9.89 -12.63 -8.82
CA TRP A 27 10.35 -11.41 -8.16
C TRP A 27 10.06 -11.42 -6.65
N TYR A 28 8.89 -11.93 -6.24
CA TYR A 28 8.49 -12.05 -4.83
C TYR A 28 9.42 -12.95 -4.03
N THR A 29 9.96 -14.00 -4.66
CA THR A 29 10.93 -14.91 -4.04
C THR A 29 12.34 -14.31 -3.94
N GLN A 30 12.68 -13.31 -4.75
CA GLN A 30 13.98 -12.63 -4.72
C GLN A 30 14.02 -11.46 -3.74
N ILE A 31 12.94 -10.69 -3.62
CA ILE A 31 12.84 -9.54 -2.72
C ILE A 31 11.66 -9.75 -1.76
N LEU A 32 11.96 -10.45 -0.67
CA LEU A 32 11.01 -10.67 0.42
C LEU A 32 10.48 -9.34 0.95
N GLU A 33 9.21 -9.33 1.37
CA GLU A 33 8.48 -8.21 1.97
C GLU A 33 8.15 -7.02 1.04
N TYR A 34 8.92 -6.78 -0.01
CA TYR A 34 8.71 -5.61 -0.88
C TYR A 34 7.31 -5.52 -1.50
N PRO A 35 6.73 -6.62 -2.03
CA PRO A 35 5.38 -6.60 -2.59
C PRO A 35 4.31 -6.13 -1.60
N LEU A 36 4.52 -6.36 -0.30
CA LEU A 36 3.59 -5.97 0.75
C LEU A 36 3.55 -4.45 0.97
N PHE A 37 4.63 -3.73 0.66
CA PHE A 37 4.73 -2.29 0.96
C PHE A 37 3.66 -1.46 0.23
N HIS A 38 3.27 -1.86 -0.99
CA HIS A 38 2.27 -1.13 -1.78
C HIS A 38 0.90 -1.12 -1.09
N LEU A 39 0.38 -2.30 -0.75
CA LEU A 39 -0.92 -2.43 -0.11
C LEU A 39 -0.89 -1.91 1.33
N LEU A 40 0.16 -2.27 2.08
CA LEU A 40 0.29 -1.89 3.48
C LEU A 40 0.42 -0.37 3.65
N GLY A 41 1.21 0.29 2.79
CA GLY A 41 1.36 1.74 2.80
C GLY A 41 0.05 2.47 2.48
N LYS A 42 -0.69 1.99 1.47
CA LYS A 42 -2.02 2.51 1.13
C LYS A 42 -3.00 2.34 2.29
N LEU A 43 -3.11 1.14 2.83
CA LEU A 43 -4.04 0.83 3.93
C LEU A 43 -3.79 1.69 5.16
N LYS A 44 -2.52 1.81 5.59
CA LYS A 44 -2.17 2.63 6.76
C LYS A 44 -2.49 4.10 6.53
N THR A 45 -2.21 4.62 5.34
CA THR A 45 -2.55 6.01 4.99
C THR A 45 -4.05 6.26 5.04
N LEU A 46 -4.85 5.37 4.45
CA LEU A 46 -6.31 5.48 4.44
C LEU A 46 -6.88 5.46 5.86
N LYS A 47 -6.38 4.56 6.71
CA LYS A 47 -6.82 4.47 8.10
C LYS A 47 -6.56 5.75 8.89
N ILE A 48 -5.40 6.39 8.71
CA ILE A 48 -5.10 7.68 9.36
C ILE A 48 -6.09 8.77 8.90
N LYS A 49 -6.38 8.81 7.59
CA LYS A 49 -7.36 9.75 7.01
C LYS A 49 -8.76 9.52 7.59
N GLU A 50 -9.24 8.28 7.59
CA GLU A 50 -10.57 7.91 8.10
C GLU A 50 -10.75 8.29 9.56
N VAL A 51 -9.77 7.96 10.41
CA VAL A 51 -9.79 8.33 11.84
C VAL A 51 -9.88 9.85 12.01
N LYS A 52 -9.15 10.62 11.21
CA LYS A 52 -9.20 12.09 11.30
C LYS A 52 -10.48 12.71 10.78
N GLN A 53 -11.04 12.18 9.71
CA GLN A 53 -12.35 12.57 9.23
C GLN A 53 -13.46 12.28 10.25
N GLN A 54 -13.35 11.20 11.01
CA GLN A 54 -14.38 10.79 11.99
C GLN A 54 -14.29 11.54 13.33
N ILE A 55 -13.08 11.91 13.76
CA ILE A 55 -12.87 12.55 15.07
C ILE A 55 -12.93 14.08 14.97
N ASP A 56 -12.45 14.66 13.86
CA ASP A 56 -12.28 16.11 13.75
C ASP A 56 -13.26 16.72 12.73
N GLY A 57 -14.21 17.51 13.22
CA GLY A 57 -15.11 18.31 12.38
C GLY A 57 -14.40 19.39 11.56
N LYS A 58 -13.08 19.53 11.70
CA LYS A 58 -12.21 20.46 10.94
C LYS A 58 -11.21 19.75 10.03
N PHE A 59 -11.40 18.46 9.72
CA PHE A 59 -10.51 17.77 8.80
C PHE A 59 -10.40 18.53 7.47
N ASP A 60 -9.18 19.00 7.17
CA ASP A 60 -8.83 19.64 5.91
C ASP A 60 -8.11 18.64 5.01
N GLU A 61 -8.78 18.26 3.93
CA GLU A 61 -8.26 17.31 2.95
C GLU A 61 -7.03 17.86 2.23
N LEU A 62 -6.99 19.17 1.92
CA LEU A 62 -5.85 19.79 1.28
C LEU A 62 -4.62 19.71 2.18
N PHE A 63 -4.76 20.09 3.46
CA PHE A 63 -3.66 20.01 4.43
C PHE A 63 -3.11 18.58 4.58
N PHE A 64 -4.00 17.57 4.61
CA PHE A 64 -3.59 16.17 4.69
C PHE A 64 -2.77 15.74 3.47
N HIS A 65 -3.21 16.12 2.26
CA HIS A 65 -2.50 15.79 1.03
C HIS A 65 -1.18 16.55 0.91
N ASP A 66 -1.16 17.84 1.21
CA ASP A 66 0.04 18.68 1.16
C ASP A 66 1.12 18.22 2.14
N THR A 67 0.73 17.83 3.36
CA THR A 67 1.65 17.26 4.36
C THR A 67 2.41 16.05 3.83
N LYS A 68 1.78 15.25 2.97
CA LYS A 68 2.38 14.06 2.36
C LYS A 68 3.23 14.38 1.13
N THR A 69 2.80 15.29 0.27
CA THR A 69 3.39 15.49 -1.06
C THR A 69 4.48 16.57 -1.08
N VAL A 70 4.34 17.63 -0.27
CA VAL A 70 5.29 18.76 -0.24
C VAL A 70 6.64 18.34 0.33
N ASN A 71 6.66 17.34 1.22
CA ASN A 71 7.87 16.84 1.87
C ASN A 71 8.58 15.71 1.09
N GLY A 72 8.09 15.33 -0.10
CA GLY A 72 8.64 14.21 -0.86
C GLY A 72 8.34 12.86 -0.21
N TYR A 73 9.38 12.12 0.21
CA TYR A 73 9.17 10.86 0.93
C TYR A 73 8.81 11.12 2.39
N PHE A 74 7.54 10.90 2.73
CA PHE A 74 7.05 11.00 4.09
C PHE A 74 6.66 9.60 4.61
N SER A 75 7.39 9.12 5.62
CA SER A 75 7.12 7.78 6.17
C SER A 75 5.78 7.74 6.91
N ILE A 76 5.16 6.56 6.98
CA ILE A 76 3.90 6.37 7.70
C ILE A 76 4.05 6.69 9.19
N SER A 77 5.21 6.45 9.81
CA SER A 77 5.44 6.78 11.22
C SER A 77 5.41 8.29 11.44
N LEU A 78 6.02 9.08 10.54
CA LEU A 78 5.96 10.54 10.61
C LEU A 78 4.54 11.05 10.36
N LEU A 79 3.81 10.43 9.42
CA LEU A 79 2.41 10.77 9.18
C LEU A 79 1.55 10.56 10.42
N ARG A 80 1.76 9.46 11.15
CA ARG A 80 1.07 9.24 12.43
C ARG A 80 1.42 10.32 13.45
N ASN A 81 2.69 10.68 13.61
CA ASN A 81 3.08 11.72 14.57
C ASN A 81 2.46 13.10 14.30
N VAL A 82 2.17 13.44 13.03
CA VAL A 82 1.54 14.72 12.68
C VAL A 82 0.05 14.68 12.93
N PHE A 83 -0.58 13.55 12.63
CA PHE A 83 -2.02 13.42 12.69
C PHE A 83 -2.49 12.83 14.02
N GLU A 84 -2.09 11.63 14.43
CA GLU A 84 -2.51 10.98 15.69
C GLU A 84 -1.97 11.68 16.95
#